data_AF-A0A936DD82-F1
#
_entry.id   AF-A0A936DD82-F1
#
_cell.length_a   1.000
_cell.length_b   1.000
_cell.length_c   1.000
_cell.angle_alpha   90.00
_cell.angle_beta   90.00
_cell.angle_gamma   90.00
#
_symmetry.space_group_name_H-M   'P 1'
#
loop_
_entity.id
_entity.type
_entity.pdbx_description
1 polymer ?
#
loop_
_entity_poly.entity_id
_entity_poly.type
_entity_poly.pdbx_seq_one_letter_code
_entity_poly.pdbx_strand_id
1 'polypeptide(L)'
;MTAQKPTMPEVLTRALATLKVGIRTVVPANVVTYDPVAQSAAVQPAPRVRNGAGELVLLPQVANAPVWYPQGGGWSMTWPLLPGDPVLLLVADRHLDRFRITGTAYDPDAIRLHDITDAVVLPGAGPAPDPATGISAVDLTISGPGGIAMRVSPAGVVSLGGTEVATQPIAIAELLHSYLTAMIASGIPVANDGGAALQTAWSTYLASNPPDAFAATRVQGI
;
A
#
# COMPACT_ATOMS: atom_id res chain seq x y z
N MET A 1 59.40 -1.64 3.78
CA MET A 1 58.49 -0.50 4.06
C MET A 1 58.08 -0.61 5.51
N THR A 2 58.66 0.23 6.38
CA THR A 2 58.43 0.18 7.83
C THR A 2 57.01 0.67 8.09
N ALA A 3 56.11 -0.20 8.57
CA ALA A 3 54.74 0.17 8.89
C ALA A 3 54.76 1.20 10.03
N GLN A 4 54.59 2.48 9.68
CA GLN A 4 54.50 3.57 10.65
C GLN A 4 53.26 3.35 11.51
N LYS A 5 53.44 3.32 12.83
CA LYS A 5 52.34 3.13 13.79
C LYS A 5 51.36 4.29 13.62
N PRO A 6 50.06 4.04 13.44
CA PRO A 6 49.09 5.10 13.22
C PRO A 6 49.05 6.04 14.44
N THR A 7 48.95 7.34 14.14
CA THR A 7 48.82 8.39 15.15
C THR A 7 47.45 8.32 15.83
N MET A 8 47.33 8.85 17.05
CA MET A 8 46.04 8.85 17.78
C MET A 8 44.88 9.47 16.97
N PRO A 9 45.06 10.60 16.26
CA PRO A 9 44.02 11.14 15.39
C PRO A 9 43.60 10.16 14.28
N GLU A 10 44.54 9.48 13.64
CA GLU A 10 44.23 8.50 12.58
C GLU A 10 43.47 7.28 13.13
N VAL A 11 43.81 6.82 14.34
CA VAL A 11 43.07 5.76 15.03
C VAL A 11 41.65 6.21 15.32
N LEU A 12 41.46 7.43 15.81
CA LEU A 12 40.14 7.99 16.11
C LEU A 12 39.28 8.11 14.84
N THR A 13 39.86 8.63 13.75
CA THR A 13 39.16 8.76 12.46
C THR A 13 38.75 7.39 11.91
N ARG A 14 39.63 6.37 12.01
CA ARG A 14 39.30 4.99 11.60
C ARG A 14 38.22 4.37 12.46
N ALA A 15 38.25 4.58 13.78
CA ALA A 15 37.22 4.12 14.69
C ALA A 15 35.86 4.75 14.37
N LEU A 16 35.82 6.07 14.17
CA LEU A 16 34.60 6.79 13.77
C LEU A 16 34.08 6.35 12.40
N ALA A 17 34.95 6.11 11.43
CA ALA A 17 34.55 5.58 10.12
C ALA A 17 33.94 4.18 10.25
N THR A 18 34.52 3.33 11.10
CA THR A 18 34.02 1.97 11.35
C THR A 18 32.64 2.00 12.03
N LEU A 19 32.45 2.88 13.02
CA LEU A 19 31.15 3.07 13.67
C LEU A 19 30.08 3.53 12.67
N LYS A 20 30.40 4.47 11.79
CA LYS A 20 29.48 4.93 10.74
C LYS A 20 29.05 3.83 9.78
N VAL A 21 29.95 2.90 9.45
CA VAL A 21 29.63 1.73 8.60
C VAL A 21 28.78 0.70 9.35
N GLY A 22 28.95 0.57 10.67
CA GLY A 22 28.18 -0.35 11.50
C GLY A 22 26.72 0.08 11.72
N ILE A 23 26.46 1.39 11.74
CA ILE A 23 25.11 1.93 11.95
C ILE A 23 24.30 1.80 10.65
N ARG A 24 23.28 0.93 10.67
CA ARG A 24 22.30 0.82 9.59
C ARG A 24 21.05 1.61 9.93
N THR A 25 20.50 2.30 8.93
CA THR A 25 19.29 3.13 9.08
C THR A 25 18.21 2.66 8.12
N VAL A 26 18.49 2.75 6.82
CA VAL A 26 17.60 2.30 5.76
C VAL A 26 18.42 1.49 4.76
N VAL A 27 17.95 0.28 4.44
CA VAL A 27 18.63 -0.63 3.51
C VAL A 27 17.67 -1.05 2.41
N PRO A 28 17.98 -0.80 1.11
CA PRO A 28 17.15 -1.30 0.03
C PRO A 28 17.24 -2.83 -0.06
N ALA A 29 16.13 -3.48 -0.37
CA ALA A 29 16.00 -4.92 -0.45
C ALA A 29 14.94 -5.33 -1.50
N ASN A 30 14.90 -6.62 -1.82
CA ASN A 30 13.85 -7.21 -2.64
C ASN A 30 13.12 -8.29 -1.85
N VAL A 31 11.80 -8.39 -2.04
CA VAL A 31 10.99 -9.46 -1.45
C VAL A 31 11.40 -10.81 -2.05
N VAL A 32 11.60 -11.80 -1.19
CA VAL A 32 11.80 -13.21 -1.58
C VAL A 32 10.49 -13.97 -1.42
N THR A 33 9.86 -13.84 -0.25
CA THR A 33 8.53 -14.41 0.04
C THR A 33 7.75 -13.50 0.97
N TYR A 34 6.41 -13.57 0.91
CA TYR A 34 5.51 -12.85 1.79
C TYR A 34 4.47 -13.80 2.40
N ASP A 35 4.25 -13.70 3.70
CA ASP A 35 3.20 -14.39 4.45
C ASP A 35 2.09 -13.39 4.83
N PRO A 36 0.90 -13.48 4.22
CA PRO A 36 -0.21 -12.58 4.50
C PRO A 36 -0.87 -12.81 5.87
N VAL A 37 -0.74 -14.00 6.47
CA VAL A 37 -1.32 -14.31 7.79
C VAL A 37 -0.46 -13.69 8.89
N ALA A 38 0.86 -13.85 8.79
CA ALA A 38 1.81 -13.26 9.73
C ALA A 38 2.15 -11.78 9.41
N GLN A 39 1.69 -11.25 8.27
CA GLN A 39 2.04 -9.93 7.74
C GLN A 39 3.55 -9.68 7.74
N SER A 40 4.31 -10.70 7.31
CA SER A 40 5.78 -10.68 7.35
C SER A 40 6.38 -11.16 6.03
N ALA A 41 7.56 -10.64 5.70
CA ALA A 41 8.27 -10.97 4.48
C ALA A 41 9.69 -11.48 4.78
N ALA A 42 10.15 -12.39 3.94
CA ALA A 42 11.56 -12.67 3.78
C ALA A 42 12.11 -11.76 2.68
N VAL A 43 13.21 -11.08 2.95
CA VAL A 43 13.74 -10.00 2.11
C VAL A 43 15.25 -10.11 1.97
N GLN A 44 15.74 -9.94 0.75
CA GLN A 44 17.16 -9.99 0.42
C GLN A 44 17.70 -8.56 0.29
N PRO A 45 18.59 -8.10 1.20
CA PRO A 45 19.19 -6.78 1.07
C PRO A 45 20.04 -6.69 -0.21
N ALA A 46 19.91 -5.57 -0.92
CA ALA A 46 20.57 -5.32 -2.20
C ALA A 46 22.05 -4.89 -2.07
N PRO A 47 22.47 -4.08 -1.07
CA PRO A 47 23.87 -3.65 -0.97
C PRO A 47 24.83 -4.81 -0.69
N ARG A 48 25.92 -4.88 -1.45
CA ARG A 48 27.02 -5.81 -1.20
C ARG A 48 28.02 -5.18 -0.23
N VAL A 49 28.52 -5.98 0.70
CA VAL A 49 29.55 -5.59 1.68
C VAL A 49 30.83 -6.36 1.42
N ARG A 50 31.99 -5.78 1.77
CA ARG A 50 33.26 -6.52 1.72
C ARG A 50 33.35 -7.46 2.91
N ASN A 51 33.62 -8.74 2.66
CA ASN A 51 33.92 -9.71 3.71
C ASN A 51 35.37 -9.52 4.24
N GLY A 52 35.75 -10.31 5.24
CA GLY A 52 37.12 -10.29 5.80
C GLY A 52 38.23 -10.65 4.79
N ALA A 53 37.89 -11.28 3.66
CA ALA A 53 38.79 -11.58 2.55
C ALA A 53 38.83 -10.47 1.48
N GLY A 54 38.05 -9.40 1.65
CA GLY A 54 37.98 -8.26 0.71
C GLY A 54 37.00 -8.46 -0.45
N GLU A 55 36.31 -9.58 -0.53
CA GLU A 55 35.34 -9.89 -1.60
C GLU A 55 33.99 -9.26 -1.33
N LEU A 56 33.31 -8.81 -2.40
CA LEU A 56 31.96 -8.26 -2.30
C LEU A 56 30.94 -9.39 -2.17
N VAL A 57 30.30 -9.51 -1.00
CA VAL A 57 29.24 -10.50 -0.71
C VAL A 57 27.91 -9.81 -0.46
N LEU A 58 26.81 -10.52 -0.75
CA LEU A 58 25.49 -10.06 -0.35
C LEU A 58 25.35 -10.17 1.17
N LEU A 59 24.55 -9.27 1.74
CA LEU A 59 24.10 -9.41 3.12
C LEU A 59 23.18 -10.64 3.24
N PRO A 60 23.12 -11.29 4.42
CA PRO A 60 22.19 -12.38 4.65
C PRO A 60 20.74 -11.92 4.49
N GLN A 61 19.89 -12.83 4.04
CA GLN A 61 18.46 -12.61 3.97
C GLN A 61 17.89 -12.32 5.37
N VAL A 62 17.02 -11.32 5.46
CA VAL A 62 16.25 -11.06 6.68
C VAL A 62 14.96 -11.86 6.60
N ALA A 63 14.75 -12.75 7.56
CA ALA A 63 13.54 -13.57 7.64
C ALA A 63 12.50 -12.92 8.58
N ASN A 64 11.22 -13.12 8.30
CA ASN A 64 10.10 -12.72 9.17
C ASN A 64 10.07 -11.23 9.55
N ALA A 65 10.56 -10.37 8.64
CA ALA A 65 10.51 -8.93 8.83
C ALA A 65 9.04 -8.46 8.67
N PRO A 66 8.48 -7.69 9.60
CA PRO A 66 7.09 -7.25 9.53
C PRO A 66 6.93 -6.27 8.36
N VAL A 67 5.83 -6.37 7.64
CA VAL A 67 5.49 -5.44 6.56
C VAL A 67 4.69 -4.28 7.13
N TRP A 68 5.11 -3.07 6.82
CA TRP A 68 4.37 -1.87 7.18
C TRP A 68 3.22 -1.64 6.21
N TYR A 69 2.02 -1.50 6.78
CA TYR A 69 0.82 -1.02 6.10
C TYR A 69 0.24 0.19 6.85
N PRO A 70 -0.33 1.17 6.15
CA PRO A 70 -1.10 2.24 6.78
C PRO A 70 -2.27 1.64 7.58
N GLN A 71 -2.25 1.83 8.89
CA GLN A 71 -3.28 1.32 9.80
C GLN A 71 -3.47 2.20 11.03
N GLY A 72 -4.68 2.22 11.57
CA GLY A 72 -5.05 3.01 12.75
C GLY A 72 -6.56 3.06 12.97
N GLY A 73 -6.99 3.21 14.22
CA GLY A 73 -8.42 3.33 14.56
C GLY A 73 -9.28 2.11 14.15
N GLY A 74 -8.68 0.93 14.00
CA GLY A 74 -9.34 -0.29 13.52
C GLY A 74 -9.39 -0.44 11.99
N TRP A 75 -8.81 0.50 11.23
CA TRP A 75 -8.74 0.44 9.77
C TRP A 75 -7.34 0.08 9.30
N SER A 76 -7.24 -0.57 8.14
CA SER A 76 -5.96 -0.87 7.48
C SER A 76 -6.11 -0.79 5.96
N MET A 77 -5.03 -0.41 5.29
CA MET A 77 -4.90 -0.45 3.83
C MET A 77 -3.77 -1.41 3.46
N THR A 78 -4.11 -2.54 2.84
CA THR A 78 -3.16 -3.61 2.50
C THR A 78 -3.14 -3.90 1.01
N TRP A 79 -1.99 -4.31 0.48
CA TRP A 79 -1.82 -4.77 -0.89
C TRP A 79 -0.90 -6.00 -0.91
N PRO A 80 -1.05 -6.90 -1.89
CA PRO A 80 -0.18 -8.07 -2.00
C PRO A 80 1.26 -7.66 -2.30
N LEU A 81 2.21 -8.41 -1.74
CA LEU A 81 3.63 -8.34 -2.12
C LEU A 81 4.01 -9.59 -2.88
N LEU A 82 4.73 -9.41 -3.99
CA LEU A 82 5.21 -10.48 -4.85
C LEU A 82 6.74 -10.65 -4.71
N PRO A 83 7.26 -11.86 -4.93
CA PRO A 83 8.70 -12.06 -5.05
C PRO A 83 9.31 -11.12 -6.10
N GLY A 84 10.40 -10.44 -5.74
CA GLY A 84 11.08 -9.45 -6.58
C GLY A 84 10.72 -8.00 -6.27
N ASP A 85 9.61 -7.73 -5.58
CA ASP A 85 9.18 -6.36 -5.29
C ASP A 85 10.25 -5.56 -4.52
N PRO A 86 10.56 -4.33 -4.95
CA PRO A 86 11.56 -3.49 -4.29
C PRO A 86 11.00 -2.85 -3.02
N VAL A 87 11.71 -3.05 -1.90
CA VAL A 87 11.31 -2.60 -0.56
C VAL A 87 12.46 -1.94 0.19
N LEU A 88 12.14 -1.08 1.16
CA LEU A 88 13.10 -0.49 2.08
C LEU A 88 13.01 -1.23 3.41
N LEU A 89 14.15 -1.57 3.98
CA LEU A 89 14.26 -2.04 5.35
C LEU A 89 14.52 -0.85 6.25
N LEU A 90 13.52 -0.46 7.03
CA LEU A 90 13.63 0.54 8.07
C LEU A 90 14.21 -0.13 9.31
N VAL A 91 15.48 0.11 9.57
CA VAL A 91 16.21 -0.50 10.68
C VAL A 91 15.91 0.27 11.96
N ALA A 92 15.43 -0.43 12.99
CA ALA A 92 15.16 0.19 14.27
C ALA A 92 16.45 0.49 15.06
N ASP A 93 16.38 1.52 15.91
CA ASP A 93 17.46 1.85 16.86
C ASP A 93 17.62 0.76 17.95
N ARG A 94 16.53 0.09 18.30
CA ARG A 94 16.46 -1.01 19.28
C ARG A 94 15.66 -2.17 18.70
N HIS A 95 15.88 -3.37 19.21
CA HIS A 95 15.15 -4.57 18.79
C HIS A 95 13.64 -4.42 18.97
N LEU A 96 12.87 -4.90 17.99
CA LEU A 96 11.42 -4.67 17.93
C LEU A 96 10.57 -5.80 18.51
N ASP A 97 11.19 -6.91 18.93
CA ASP A 97 10.48 -8.16 19.25
C ASP A 97 9.36 -7.98 20.29
N ARG A 98 9.64 -7.31 21.41
CA ARG A 98 8.62 -7.06 22.44
C ARG A 98 7.53 -6.09 21.96
N PHE A 99 7.92 -5.01 21.29
CA PHE A 99 6.95 -4.04 20.78
C PHE A 99 6.00 -4.67 19.76
N ARG A 100 6.49 -5.61 18.94
CA ARG A 100 5.66 -6.35 17.98
C ARG A 100 4.60 -7.23 18.65
N ILE A 101 4.85 -7.69 19.87
CA ILE A 101 3.93 -8.54 20.63
C ILE A 101 2.95 -7.68 21.45
N THR A 102 3.46 -6.65 22.13
CA THR A 102 2.67 -5.91 23.12
C THR A 102 2.11 -4.59 22.61
N GLY A 103 2.77 -3.95 21.64
CA GLY A 103 2.46 -2.60 21.17
C GLY A 103 2.68 -1.50 22.23
N THR A 104 3.35 -1.82 23.33
CA THR A 104 3.52 -0.93 24.49
C THR A 104 4.99 -0.64 24.79
N ALA A 105 5.24 0.26 25.75
CA ALA A 105 6.57 0.49 26.29
C ALA A 105 7.18 -0.84 26.77
N TYR A 106 8.45 -1.05 26.44
CA TYR A 106 9.20 -2.24 26.79
C TYR A 106 10.62 -1.87 27.18
N ASP A 107 11.19 -2.64 28.11
CA ASP A 107 12.62 -2.56 28.42
C ASP A 107 13.40 -3.32 27.35
N PRO A 108 14.37 -2.67 26.68
CA PRO A 108 15.21 -3.36 25.72
C PRO A 108 16.08 -4.40 26.43
N ASP A 109 15.87 -5.68 26.14
CA ASP A 109 16.64 -6.80 26.73
C ASP A 109 17.83 -7.26 25.88
N ALA A 110 17.81 -6.99 24.56
CA ALA A 110 18.93 -7.23 23.66
C ALA A 110 19.84 -6.00 23.46
N ILE A 111 21.15 -6.24 23.39
CA ILE A 111 22.23 -5.24 23.17
C ILE A 111 22.30 -4.79 21.69
N ARG A 112 21.54 -5.42 20.79
CA ARG A 112 21.54 -5.08 19.35
C ARG A 112 21.00 -3.68 19.13
N LEU A 113 21.80 -2.85 18.46
CA LEU A 113 21.44 -1.50 18.03
C LEU A 113 21.66 -1.40 16.53
N HIS A 114 20.71 -0.81 15.81
CA HIS A 114 20.82 -0.59 14.36
C HIS A 114 21.12 -1.89 13.57
N ASP A 115 20.56 -3.01 14.01
CA ASP A 115 20.77 -4.31 13.37
C ASP A 115 19.70 -4.58 12.31
N ILE A 116 20.12 -5.11 11.16
CA ILE A 116 19.24 -5.39 10.03
C ILE A 116 18.18 -6.46 10.35
N THR A 117 18.40 -7.30 11.36
CA THR A 117 17.40 -8.27 11.83
C THR A 117 16.18 -7.61 12.46
N ASP A 118 16.36 -6.40 13.00
CA ASP A 118 15.32 -5.63 13.69
C ASP A 118 14.70 -4.58 12.75
N ALA A 119 14.54 -4.94 11.47
CA ALA A 119 14.02 -4.05 10.44
C ALA A 119 12.53 -4.29 10.14
N VAL A 120 11.84 -3.22 9.75
CA VAL A 120 10.48 -3.24 9.19
C VAL A 120 10.55 -3.05 7.67
N VAL A 121 9.76 -3.82 6.94
CA VAL A 121 9.66 -3.74 5.48
C VAL A 121 8.69 -2.63 5.09
N LEU A 122 9.19 -1.61 4.40
CA LEU A 122 8.38 -0.57 3.77
C LEU A 122 8.32 -0.83 2.25
N PRO A 123 7.16 -1.17 1.69
CA PRO A 123 7.01 -1.36 0.24
C PRO A 123 7.26 -0.06 -0.55
N GLY A 124 7.87 -0.15 -1.74
CA GLY A 124 7.98 0.98 -2.68
C GLY A 124 9.34 1.68 -2.71
N ALA A 125 10.43 0.94 -2.89
CA ALA A 125 11.81 1.42 -2.71
C ALA A 125 12.67 1.58 -3.97
N GLY A 126 12.17 1.17 -5.12
CA GLY A 126 12.95 1.03 -6.34
C GLY A 126 12.09 1.18 -7.58
N PRO A 127 12.67 1.00 -8.79
CA PRO A 127 11.87 0.91 -10.00
C PRO A 127 10.88 -0.24 -9.79
N ALA A 128 9.61 0.10 -9.62
CA ALA A 128 8.59 -0.93 -9.47
C ALA A 128 8.65 -1.81 -10.73
N PRO A 129 8.62 -3.15 -10.60
CA PRO A 129 8.54 -4.04 -11.75
C PRO A 129 7.37 -3.64 -12.66
N ASP A 130 6.30 -3.13 -12.05
CA ASP A 130 5.20 -2.40 -12.67
C ASP A 130 5.16 -0.95 -12.14
N PRO A 131 5.83 0.01 -12.79
CA PRO A 131 5.71 1.41 -12.40
C PRO A 131 4.25 1.83 -12.48
N ALA A 132 3.78 2.61 -11.50
CA ALA A 132 2.45 3.21 -11.57
C ALA A 132 2.34 4.01 -12.88
N THR A 133 1.55 3.53 -13.82
CA THR A 133 1.21 4.22 -15.06
C THR A 133 0.00 5.12 -14.82
N GLY A 134 -0.17 6.16 -15.66
CA GLY A 134 -1.34 7.03 -15.55
C GLY A 134 -1.40 7.89 -14.28
N ILE A 135 -0.25 8.20 -13.66
CA ILE A 135 -0.18 9.06 -12.47
C ILE A 135 -0.83 10.41 -12.79
N SER A 136 -1.94 10.69 -12.12
CA SER A 136 -2.65 11.96 -12.27
C SER A 136 -1.93 13.07 -11.51
N ALA A 137 -1.75 14.22 -12.16
CA ALA A 137 -1.24 15.43 -11.50
C ALA A 137 -2.28 16.12 -10.60
N VAL A 138 -3.56 15.73 -10.72
CA VAL A 138 -4.69 16.43 -10.10
C VAL A 138 -5.55 15.53 -9.21
N ASP A 139 -5.55 14.22 -9.45
CA ASP A 139 -6.52 13.31 -8.84
C ASP A 139 -5.83 12.28 -7.96
N LEU A 140 -6.45 11.97 -6.82
CA LEU A 140 -6.03 10.84 -5.99
C LEU A 140 -6.35 9.55 -6.74
N THR A 141 -5.36 8.67 -6.93
CA THR A 141 -5.52 7.42 -7.67
C THR A 141 -4.93 6.24 -6.89
N ILE A 142 -5.70 5.16 -6.78
CA ILE A 142 -5.23 3.83 -6.36
C ILE A 142 -5.28 2.95 -7.60
N SER A 143 -4.13 2.44 -8.05
CA SER A 143 -4.03 1.61 -9.25
C SER A 143 -3.46 0.23 -8.94
N GLY A 144 -3.79 -0.73 -9.81
CA GLY A 144 -3.34 -2.10 -9.75
C GLY A 144 -2.95 -2.64 -11.13
N PRO A 145 -2.49 -3.90 -11.19
CA PRO A 145 -2.07 -4.54 -12.43
C PRO A 145 -3.22 -4.60 -13.45
N GLY A 146 -2.88 -4.60 -14.73
CA GLY A 146 -3.85 -4.63 -15.82
C GLY A 146 -4.67 -3.34 -15.97
N GLY A 147 -4.27 -2.25 -15.31
CA GLY A 147 -4.91 -0.95 -15.45
C GLY A 147 -6.19 -0.78 -14.62
N ILE A 148 -6.38 -1.60 -13.59
CA ILE A 148 -7.45 -1.40 -12.61
C ILE A 148 -7.15 -0.13 -11.82
N ALA A 149 -8.13 0.76 -11.69
CA ALA A 149 -7.94 1.99 -10.92
C ALA A 149 -9.22 2.44 -10.20
N MET A 150 -9.02 3.07 -9.04
CA MET A 150 -9.97 3.94 -8.36
C MET A 150 -9.41 5.35 -8.36
N ARG A 151 -10.25 6.34 -8.68
CA ARG A 151 -9.84 7.74 -8.80
C ARG A 151 -10.83 8.68 -8.11
N VAL A 152 -10.31 9.69 -7.43
CA VAL A 152 -11.09 10.77 -6.83
C VAL A 152 -10.59 12.10 -7.39
N SER A 153 -11.46 12.81 -8.10
CA SER A 153 -11.14 14.12 -8.67
C SER A 153 -11.43 15.27 -7.71
N PRO A 154 -10.77 16.44 -7.87
CA PRO A 154 -11.11 17.65 -7.13
C PRO A 154 -12.55 18.13 -7.31
N ALA A 155 -13.22 17.71 -8.38
CA ALA A 155 -14.64 17.99 -8.64
C ALA A 155 -15.59 17.10 -7.80
N GLY A 156 -15.06 16.22 -6.96
CA GLY A 156 -15.86 15.30 -6.13
C GLY A 156 -16.36 14.06 -6.88
N VAL A 157 -15.93 13.87 -8.14
CA VAL A 157 -16.28 12.65 -8.89
C VAL A 157 -15.35 11.52 -8.46
N VAL A 158 -15.95 10.42 -8.01
CA VAL A 158 -15.29 9.14 -7.78
C VAL A 158 -15.52 8.24 -8.98
N SER A 159 -14.46 7.69 -9.55
CA SER A 159 -14.53 6.81 -10.71
C SER A 159 -13.84 5.48 -10.45
N LEU A 160 -14.31 4.43 -11.13
CA LEU A 160 -13.70 3.11 -11.23
C LEU A 160 -13.40 2.78 -12.70
N GLY A 161 -12.47 1.87 -12.97
CA GLY A 161 -12.18 1.42 -14.33
C GLY A 161 -11.18 0.28 -14.39
N GLY A 162 -11.20 -0.45 -15.51
CA GLY A 162 -10.41 -1.67 -15.73
C GLY A 162 -9.37 -1.58 -16.85
N THR A 163 -9.01 -0.39 -17.32
CA THR A 163 -8.01 -0.18 -18.40
C THR A 163 -7.32 1.17 -18.24
N GLU A 164 -6.34 1.23 -17.36
CA GLU A 164 -5.39 2.31 -17.02
C GLU A 164 -6.00 3.62 -16.49
N VAL A 165 -7.28 3.86 -16.70
CA VAL A 165 -7.99 5.05 -16.23
C VAL A 165 -9.33 4.66 -15.66
N ALA A 166 -9.56 5.08 -14.42
CA ALA A 166 -10.88 5.08 -13.80
C ALA A 166 -11.75 6.17 -14.46
N THR A 167 -12.46 5.81 -15.53
CA THR A 167 -13.32 6.72 -16.29
C THR A 167 -14.80 6.58 -15.97
N GLN A 168 -15.22 5.47 -15.35
CA GLN A 168 -16.62 5.19 -15.07
C GLN A 168 -17.00 5.85 -13.74
N PRO A 169 -17.80 6.93 -13.73
CA PRO A 169 -18.22 7.57 -12.49
C PRO A 169 -19.12 6.62 -11.70
N ILE A 170 -18.94 6.61 -10.38
CA ILE A 170 -19.83 5.89 -9.48
C ILE A 170 -21.11 6.72 -9.30
N ALA A 171 -22.26 6.12 -9.58
CA ALA A 171 -23.55 6.73 -9.30
C ALA A 171 -23.92 6.55 -7.82
N ILE A 172 -24.31 7.65 -7.16
CA ILE A 172 -24.89 7.59 -5.82
C ILE A 172 -26.34 7.11 -5.98
N ALA A 173 -26.69 6.01 -5.32
CA ALA A 173 -27.97 5.33 -5.50
C ALA A 173 -29.18 6.27 -5.30
N GLU A 174 -29.15 7.13 -4.28
CA GLU A 174 -30.22 8.09 -4.00
C GLU A 174 -30.38 9.17 -5.07
N LEU A 175 -29.27 9.67 -5.62
CA LEU A 175 -29.28 10.66 -6.70
C LEU A 175 -29.81 10.04 -8.00
N LEU A 176 -29.39 8.81 -8.31
CA LEU A 176 -29.89 8.06 -9.47
C LEU A 176 -31.38 7.79 -9.35
N HIS A 177 -31.84 7.34 -8.18
CA HIS A 177 -33.25 7.09 -7.91
C HIS A 177 -34.10 8.37 -8.05
N SER A 178 -33.61 9.49 -7.53
CA SER A 178 -34.26 10.80 -7.69
C SER A 178 -34.34 11.24 -9.15
N TYR A 179 -33.25 11.07 -9.90
CA TYR A 179 -33.20 11.36 -11.33
C TYR A 179 -34.21 10.52 -12.13
N LEU A 180 -34.26 9.20 -11.89
CA LEU A 180 -35.20 8.30 -12.57
C LEU A 180 -36.65 8.61 -12.20
N THR A 181 -36.93 8.95 -10.95
CA THR A 181 -38.27 9.37 -10.49
C THR A 181 -38.72 10.64 -11.23
N ALA A 182 -37.83 11.65 -11.32
CA ALA A 182 -38.10 12.89 -12.04
C ALA A 182 -38.28 12.64 -13.54
N MET A 183 -37.48 11.75 -14.13
CA MET A 183 -37.61 11.35 -15.53
C MET A 183 -39.00 10.77 -15.80
N ILE A 184 -39.46 9.81 -14.98
CA ILE A 184 -40.79 9.21 -15.11
C ILE A 184 -41.88 10.27 -14.92
N ALA A 185 -41.77 11.15 -13.93
CA ALA A 185 -42.75 12.19 -13.64
C ALA A 185 -42.86 13.26 -14.74
N SER A 186 -41.79 13.51 -15.50
CA SER A 186 -41.79 14.48 -16.60
C SER A 186 -42.50 13.98 -17.87
N GLY A 187 -42.85 12.68 -17.94
CA GLY A 187 -43.67 12.14 -19.02
C GLY A 187 -45.06 12.79 -19.04
N ILE A 188 -45.46 13.31 -20.21
CA ILE A 188 -46.79 13.88 -20.45
C ILE A 188 -47.63 12.83 -21.18
N PRO A 189 -48.49 12.07 -20.50
CA PRO A 189 -49.32 11.06 -21.15
C PRO A 189 -50.38 11.70 -22.04
N VAL A 190 -50.62 11.14 -23.23
CA VAL A 190 -51.74 11.54 -24.10
C VAL A 190 -52.97 10.71 -23.74
N ALA A 191 -54.16 11.28 -23.90
CA ALA A 191 -55.39 10.54 -23.62
C ALA A 191 -55.48 9.28 -24.50
N ASN A 192 -55.71 8.13 -23.85
CA ASN A 192 -55.93 6.82 -24.48
C ASN A 192 -54.74 6.19 -25.22
N ASP A 193 -53.49 6.65 -25.00
CA ASP A 193 -52.29 6.05 -25.59
C ASP A 193 -51.59 5.00 -24.69
N GLY A 194 -52.09 4.80 -23.47
CA GLY A 194 -51.51 3.91 -22.47
C GLY A 194 -50.34 4.50 -21.66
N GLY A 195 -49.87 5.71 -21.98
CA GLY A 195 -48.76 6.40 -21.30
C GLY A 195 -49.02 6.64 -19.82
N ALA A 196 -50.26 6.96 -19.43
CA ALA A 196 -50.62 7.11 -18.03
C ALA A 196 -50.48 5.80 -17.23
N ALA A 197 -50.82 4.66 -17.85
CA ALA A 197 -50.66 3.35 -17.22
C ALA A 197 -49.18 2.98 -17.09
N LEU A 198 -48.37 3.27 -18.11
CA LEU A 198 -46.92 3.04 -18.08
C LEU A 198 -46.23 3.88 -16.99
N GLN A 199 -46.56 5.18 -16.92
CA GLN A 199 -46.01 6.10 -15.92
C GLN A 199 -46.34 5.62 -14.48
N THR A 200 -47.56 5.15 -14.26
CA THR A 200 -47.99 4.57 -12.97
C THR A 200 -47.22 3.28 -12.66
N ALA A 201 -47.05 2.39 -13.63
CA ALA A 201 -46.31 1.14 -13.43
C ALA A 201 -44.84 1.38 -13.08
N TRP A 202 -44.16 2.28 -13.80
CA TRP A 202 -42.74 2.57 -13.58
C TRP A 202 -42.48 3.31 -12.27
N SER A 203 -43.31 4.30 -11.93
CA SER A 203 -43.21 5.00 -10.64
C SER A 203 -43.46 4.06 -9.46
N THR A 204 -44.44 3.15 -9.57
CA THR A 204 -44.70 2.12 -8.56
C THR A 204 -43.52 1.16 -8.44
N TYR A 205 -42.96 0.71 -9.57
CA TYR A 205 -41.80 -0.17 -9.58
C TYR A 205 -40.61 0.49 -8.88
N LEU A 206 -40.29 1.73 -9.23
CA LEU A 206 -39.16 2.45 -8.63
C LEU A 206 -39.38 2.65 -7.12
N ALA A 207 -40.58 3.06 -6.69
CA ALA A 207 -40.90 3.20 -5.27
C ALA A 207 -40.79 1.88 -4.49
N SER A 208 -41.10 0.75 -5.12
CA SER A 208 -40.96 -0.59 -4.52
C SER A 208 -39.52 -1.13 -4.52
N ASN A 209 -38.60 -0.49 -5.23
CA ASN A 209 -37.18 -0.86 -5.32
C ASN A 209 -36.29 0.31 -4.82
N PRO A 210 -36.19 0.49 -3.50
CA PRO A 210 -35.51 1.63 -2.90
C PRO A 210 -33.98 1.63 -3.15
N PRO A 211 -33.29 2.79 -2.96
CA PRO A 211 -31.88 2.98 -3.31
C PRO A 211 -30.91 2.00 -2.63
N ASP A 212 -31.24 1.53 -1.44
CA ASP A 212 -30.50 0.52 -0.66
C ASP A 212 -30.52 -0.88 -1.31
N ALA A 213 -31.46 -1.16 -2.23
CA ALA A 213 -31.44 -2.35 -3.06
C ALA A 213 -30.29 -2.34 -4.09
N PHE A 214 -29.75 -1.16 -4.41
CA PHE A 214 -28.67 -0.93 -5.38
C PHE A 214 -27.37 -0.44 -4.74
N ALA A 215 -27.41 -0.09 -3.45
CA ALA A 215 -26.19 0.15 -2.68
C ALA A 215 -25.32 -1.12 -2.70
N ALA A 216 -24.00 -0.96 -2.63
CA ALA A 216 -23.02 -2.04 -2.62
C ALA A 216 -23.06 -2.92 -1.35
N THR A 217 -24.24 -3.06 -0.73
CA THR A 217 -24.54 -3.87 0.46
C THR A 217 -24.77 -5.35 0.14
N ARG A 218 -24.75 -5.76 -1.14
CA ARG A 218 -24.66 -7.17 -1.52
C ARG A 218 -23.37 -7.38 -2.28
N VAL A 219 -22.43 -8.04 -1.60
CA VAL A 219 -21.29 -8.74 -2.23
C VAL A 219 -21.84 -9.47 -3.45
N GLN A 220 -21.43 -9.05 -4.66
CA GLN A 220 -21.57 -9.92 -5.81
C GLN A 220 -20.70 -11.14 -5.47
N GLY A 221 -21.35 -12.29 -5.28
CA GLY A 221 -20.67 -13.53 -4.87
C GLY A 221 -19.42 -13.75 -5.71
N ILE A 222 -18.34 -14.09 -5.00
CA ILE A 222 -17.06 -14.55 -5.57
C ILE A 222 -17.31 -15.78 -6.44
#